data_AF-A0A536IR31-F1
#
_entry.id   AF-A0A536IR31-F1
#
_cell.length_a   1.000
_cell.length_b   1.000
_cell.length_c   1.000
_cell.angle_alpha   90.00
_cell.angle_beta   90.00
_cell.angle_gamma   90.00
#
_symmetry.space_group_name_H-M   'P 1'
#
loop_
_entity.id
_entity.type
_entity.pdbx_description
1 polymer ?
#
loop_
_entity_poly.entity_id
_entity_poly.type
_entity_poly.pdbx_seq_one_letter_code
_entity_poly.pdbx_strand_id
1 'polypeptide(L)'
;HLEYVVGINLDRRFFDLVNAVSIVPGALGGFRREAIVRAGGFPRDTLAEDADLTVAIGMYGYQVRTVADARAWTEVPATWRAL
;
A
#
# COMPACT_ATOMS: atom_id res chain seq x y z
N HIS A 1 18.99 -10.37 -9.01
CA HIS A 1 18.59 -10.00 -7.63
C HIS A 1 18.81 -8.53 -7.32
N LEU A 2 20.03 -7.99 -7.48
CA LEU A 2 20.32 -6.58 -7.16
C LEU A 2 19.45 -5.60 -7.97
N GLU A 3 19.34 -5.81 -9.29
CA GLU A 3 18.52 -4.99 -10.19
C GLU A 3 17.04 -4.94 -9.78
N TYR A 4 16.47 -6.10 -9.42
CA TYR A 4 15.08 -6.20 -8.96
C TYR A 4 14.83 -5.42 -7.66
N VAL A 5 15.74 -5.56 -6.68
CA VAL A 5 15.64 -4.85 -5.40
C VAL A 5 15.82 -3.35 -5.61
N VAL A 6 16.78 -2.94 -6.45
CA VAL A 6 17.03 -1.53 -6.74
C VAL A 6 15.85 -0.91 -7.49
N GLY A 7 15.31 -1.58 -8.51
CA GLY A 7 14.16 -1.10 -9.28
C GLY A 7 12.93 -0.85 -8.42
N ILE A 8 12.52 -1.86 -7.62
CA ILE A 8 11.34 -1.73 -6.74
C ILE A 8 11.49 -0.59 -5.72
N ASN A 9 12.69 -0.42 -5.15
CA ASN A 9 12.92 0.64 -4.16
C ASN A 9 13.01 2.02 -4.81
N LEU A 10 13.55 2.12 -6.02
CA LEU A 10 13.62 3.37 -6.77
C LEU A 10 12.21 3.86 -7.12
N ASP A 11 11.37 2.99 -7.66
CA ASP A 11 9.99 3.30 -8.05
C ASP A 11 9.18 3.74 -6.83
N ARG A 12 9.25 2.98 -5.72
CA ARG A 12 8.56 3.34 -4.48
C ARG A 12 8.96 4.72 -3.96
N ARG A 13 10.26 5.04 -3.95
CA ARG A 13 10.76 6.35 -3.52
C ARG A 13 10.33 7.46 -4.48
N PHE A 14 10.34 7.21 -5.78
CA PHE A 14 9.88 8.16 -6.77
C PHE A 14 8.40 8.48 -6.59
N PHE A 15 7.54 7.46 -6.48
CA PHE A 15 6.10 7.66 -6.28
C PHE A 15 5.78 8.36 -4.95
N ASP A 16 6.54 8.11 -3.89
CA ASP A 16 6.42 8.86 -2.63
C ASP A 16 6.77 10.35 -2.82
N LEU A 17 7.88 10.65 -3.49
CA LEU A 17 8.30 12.03 -3.76
C LEU A 17 7.26 12.82 -4.55
N VAL A 18 6.58 12.19 -5.52
CA VAL A 18 5.57 12.84 -6.35
C VAL A 18 4.13 12.69 -5.83
N ASN A 19 3.94 12.20 -4.60
CA ASN A 19 2.63 11.95 -4.01
C ASN A 19 1.69 11.09 -4.89
N ALA A 20 2.26 10.06 -5.51
CA ALA A 20 1.56 9.14 -6.41
C ALA A 20 1.70 7.68 -5.97
N VAL A 21 1.91 7.44 -4.67
CA VAL A 21 1.81 6.08 -4.10
C VAL A 21 0.37 5.61 -4.26
N SER A 22 0.18 4.61 -5.12
CA SER A 22 -1.15 4.10 -5.50
C SER A 22 -1.59 2.89 -4.69
N ILE A 23 -0.69 2.26 -3.93
CA ILE A 23 -0.97 1.05 -3.19
C ILE A 23 -0.24 1.09 -1.84
N VAL A 24 -1.01 0.97 -0.76
CA VAL A 24 -0.50 0.63 0.56
C VAL A 24 -0.80 -0.84 0.78
N PRO A 25 0.22 -1.73 0.84
CA PRO A 25 -0.03 -3.16 0.99
C PRO A 25 -0.73 -3.45 2.31
N GLY A 26 -1.85 -4.18 2.27
CA GLY A 26 -2.69 -4.44 3.45
C GLY A 26 -1.95 -5.01 4.66
N ALA A 27 -0.92 -5.84 4.44
CA ALA A 27 -0.12 -6.41 5.52
C ALA A 27 0.99 -5.49 6.07
N LEU A 28 1.36 -4.43 5.35
CA LEU A 28 2.51 -3.57 5.63
C LEU A 28 2.16 -2.08 5.59
N GLY A 29 0.94 -1.73 6.01
CA GLY A 29 0.48 -0.36 5.98
C GLY A 29 -0.70 -0.06 6.89
N GLY A 30 -0.99 1.22 7.06
CA GLY A 30 -2.05 1.69 7.93
C GLY A 30 -2.57 3.05 7.50
N PHE A 31 -3.86 3.27 7.74
CA PHE A 31 -4.53 4.51 7.40
C PHE A 31 -5.12 5.15 8.66
N ARG A 32 -5.19 6.48 8.67
CA ARG A 32 -5.95 7.19 9.70
C ARG A 32 -7.43 6.89 9.53
N ARG A 33 -8.13 6.58 10.62
CA ARG A 33 -9.58 6.29 10.60
C ARG A 33 -10.39 7.40 9.92
N GLU A 34 -10.04 8.65 10.17
CA GLU A 34 -10.71 9.82 9.57
C GLU A 34 -10.56 9.87 8.04
N ALA A 35 -9.40 9.46 7.52
CA ALA A 35 -9.16 9.39 6.08
C ALA A 35 -10.01 8.29 5.44
N ILE A 36 -10.11 7.12 6.07
CA ILE A 36 -10.97 6.01 5.63
C ILE A 36 -12.44 6.46 5.61
N VAL A 37 -12.92 7.07 6.68
CA VAL A 37 -14.31 7.52 6.79
C VAL A 37 -14.62 8.59 5.73
N ARG A 38 -13.70 9.53 5.50
CA ARG A 38 -13.85 10.55 4.45
C ARG A 38 -13.85 9.93 3.05
N ALA A 39 -13.09 8.86 2.84
CA ALA A 39 -13.02 8.11 1.58
C ALA A 39 -14.21 7.17 1.34
N GLY A 40 -15.15 7.06 2.27
CA GLY A 40 -16.34 6.20 2.13
C GLY A 40 -16.13 4.75 2.60
N GLY A 41 -15.01 4.43 3.25
CA GLY A 41 -14.70 3.09 3.74
C GLY A 41 -13.94 2.23 2.74
N PHE A 42 -13.69 0.96 3.11
CA PHE A 42 -13.07 -0.01 2.22
C PHE A 42 -14.08 -0.48 1.15
N PRO A 43 -13.68 -0.51 -0.12
CA PRO A 43 -14.48 -1.13 -1.17
C PRO A 43 -14.65 -2.64 -0.88
N ARG A 44 -15.83 -3.18 -1.15
CA ARG A 44 -16.16 -4.59 -0.84
C ARG A 44 -16.26 -5.50 -2.08
N ASP A 45 -16.21 -4.91 -3.27
CA ASP A 45 -16.46 -5.61 -4.54
C ASP A 45 -15.17 -5.77 -5.38
N THR A 46 -14.01 -5.80 -4.72
CA THR A 46 -12.68 -5.84 -5.34
C THR A 46 -11.75 -6.74 -4.54
N LEU A 47 -10.76 -7.33 -5.23
CA LEU A 47 -9.63 -8.03 -4.61
C LEU A 47 -8.44 -7.10 -4.34
N ALA A 48 -8.57 -5.82 -4.70
CA ALA A 48 -7.53 -4.79 -4.60
C ALA A 48 -8.04 -3.62 -3.73
N GLU A 49 -8.71 -3.93 -2.62
CA GLU A 49 -9.38 -2.97 -1.76
C GLU A 49 -8.41 -1.93 -1.18
N ASP A 50 -7.16 -2.33 -0.99
CA ASP A 50 -6.09 -1.48 -0.46
C ASP A 50 -5.57 -0.49 -1.50
N ALA A 51 -5.43 -0.90 -2.76
CA ALA A 51 -5.12 -0.02 -3.88
C ALA A 51 -6.23 1.02 -4.12
N ASP A 52 -7.48 0.56 -4.20
CA ASP A 52 -8.64 1.42 -4.45
C ASP A 52 -8.82 2.45 -3.33
N LEU A 53 -8.67 2.03 -2.07
CA LEU A 53 -8.71 2.94 -0.92
C LEU A 53 -7.56 3.95 -0.94
N THR A 54 -6.34 3.52 -1.31
CA THR A 54 -5.16 4.40 -1.36
C THR A 54 -5.37 5.54 -2.35
N VAL A 55 -5.87 5.20 -3.55
CA VAL A 55 -6.20 6.21 -4.58
C VAL A 55 -7.30 7.15 -4.09
N ALA A 56 -8.38 6.61 -3.52
CA ALA A 56 -9.49 7.42 -3.01
C ALA A 56 -9.03 8.41 -1.92
N ILE A 57 -8.21 7.96 -0.97
CA ILE A 57 -7.63 8.82 0.07
C ILE A 57 -6.75 9.93 -0.55
N GLY A 58 -5.94 9.59 -1.56
CA GLY A 58 -5.16 10.58 -2.32
C GLY A 58 -6.03 11.65 -2.99
N MET A 59 -7.18 11.27 -3.55
CA MET A 59 -8.14 12.22 -4.15
C MET A 59 -8.74 13.20 -3.14
N TYR A 60 -8.77 12.86 -1.84
CA TYR A 60 -9.18 13.76 -0.76
C TYR A 60 -8.03 14.65 -0.22
N GLY A 61 -6.88 14.67 -0.89
CA GLY A 61 -5.74 15.54 -0.56
C GLY A 61 -4.83 15.01 0.55
N TYR A 62 -5.02 13.77 1.00
CA TYR A 62 -4.11 13.14 1.93
C TYR A 62 -2.82 12.69 1.23
N GLN A 63 -1.73 12.62 2.00
CA GLN A 63 -0.45 12.11 1.53
C GLN A 63 -0.24 10.69 2.03
N VAL A 64 0.22 9.83 1.13
CA VAL A 64 0.59 8.44 1.42
C VAL A 64 2.09 8.34 1.32
N ARG A 65 2.75 7.93 2.41
CA ARG A 65 4.21 7.95 2.57
C ARG A 65 4.77 6.55 2.80
N THR A 66 5.93 6.28 2.22
CA THR A 66 6.65 5.02 2.49
C THR A 66 7.65 5.25 3.61
N VAL A 67 7.57 4.45 4.68
CA VAL A 67 8.52 4.52 5.79
C VAL A 67 9.47 3.33 5.70
N ALA A 68 10.75 3.61 5.47
CA ALA A 68 11.76 2.58 5.26
C ALA A 68 11.92 1.63 6.46
N ASP A 69 11.68 2.13 7.67
CA ASP A 69 11.81 1.38 8.92
C ASP A 69 10.52 0.69 9.36
N ALA A 70 9.43 0.80 8.59
CA ALA A 70 8.19 0.09 8.89
C ALA A 70 8.38 -1.43 8.69
N ARG A 71 8.05 -2.21 9.73
CA ARG A 71 8.17 -3.67 9.73
C ARG A 71 6.79 -4.28 9.98
N ALA A 72 6.45 -5.29 9.20
CA ALA A 72 5.35 -6.20 9.51
C ALA A 72 5.79 -7.65 9.33
N TRP A 73 5.10 -8.53 10.04
CA TRP A 73 5.32 -9.97 10.02
C TRP A 73 4.17 -10.58 9.24
N THR A 74 4.50 -11.29 8.17
CA THR A 74 3.52 -11.92 7.30
C THR A 74 3.74 -13.42 7.33
N GLU A 75 2.68 -14.19 7.49
CA GLU A 75 2.72 -15.62 7.26
C GLU A 75 2.75 -15.87 5.75
N VAL A 76 3.69 -16.69 5.30
CA VAL A 76 3.80 -17.11 3.90
C VAL A 76 3.30 -18.55 3.81
N PRO A 77 2.55 -18.93 2.76
CA PRO A 77 2.14 -20.31 2.55
C PRO A 77 3.30 -21.29 2.67
N ALA A 78 3.22 -22.21 3.63
CA ALA A 78 4.26 -23.21 3.86
C ALA A 78 4.21 -24.38 2.86
N THR A 79 3.14 -24.47 2.06
CA THR A 79 2.95 -25.56 1.10
C THR A 79 2.38 -25.04 -0.21
N TRP A 80 2.66 -25.75 -1.31
CA TRP A 80 2.13 -25.46 -2.64
C TRP A 80 0.59 -25.42 -2.69
N ARG A 81 -0.10 -26.18 -1.83
CA ARG A 81 -1.57 -26.19 -1.78
C ARG A 81 -2.18 -24.96 -1.10
N ALA A 82 -1.38 -24.20 -0.36
CA ALA A 82 -1.80 -23.00 0.35
C ALA A 82 -1.48 -21.72 -0.43
N LEU A 83 -0.92 -21.86 -1.64
CA LEU A 83 -0.67 -20.79 -2.60
C LEU A 83 -1.89 -20.54 -3.48
#